data_AF-A0A433B8R8-F1
#
_entry.id   AF-A0A433B8R8-F1
#
_cell.length_a   1.000
_cell.length_b   1.000
_cell.length_c   1.000
_cell.angle_alpha   90.00
_cell.angle_beta   90.00
_cell.angle_gamma   90.00
#
_symmetry.space_group_name_H-M   'P 1'
#
loop_
_entity.id
_entity.type
_entity.pdbx_description
1 polymer ?
#
loop_
_entity_poly.entity_id
_entity_poly.type
_entity_poly.pdbx_seq_one_letter_code
_entity_poly.pdbx_strand_id
1 'polypeptide(L)'
;MSNLSSKASDEDALATLNELLERNHKEHHIYYNNHLFANHCAHTLITVHALGADSNRLRELYAAFDKILIPQEPRVAPITEANWRDFLGKDKYYQDYLDFFDAQLSTPDDIPRVMAAYGYSLLPYSIGNAVHPLIHLGFGIEFQRPLIVSEALAYTCIKYSPYGDLVEPEVTTGGDLSPFEIFEAIRLDPAFDTFPTDLRSKLSDEQVALVKTYLDKQHQISRRPSLLSSSRNPTPLHHDHDHNVTET
;
A
#
# COMPACT_ATOMS: atom_id res chain seq x y z
N MET A 1 -24.62 20.94 29.33
CA MET A 1 -23.73 19.83 29.73
C MET A 1 -23.56 18.76 28.64
N SER A 2 -24.49 18.60 27.67
CA SER A 2 -24.34 17.63 26.57
C SER A 2 -23.23 17.95 25.56
N ASN A 3 -23.03 19.22 25.19
CA ASN A 3 -22.02 19.62 24.18
C ASN A 3 -20.55 19.48 24.62
N LEU A 4 -20.27 19.51 25.93
CA LEU A 4 -18.89 19.28 26.41
C LEU A 4 -18.55 17.79 26.38
N SER A 5 -19.52 16.91 26.67
CA SER A 5 -19.31 15.47 26.68
C SER A 5 -19.14 14.90 25.29
N SER A 6 -19.88 15.41 24.28
CA SER A 6 -19.73 14.96 22.89
C SER A 6 -18.41 15.44 22.29
N LYS A 7 -17.99 16.67 22.57
CA LYS A 7 -16.71 17.21 22.09
C LYS A 7 -15.50 16.50 22.71
N ALA A 8 -15.53 16.21 24.01
CA ALA A 8 -14.47 15.45 24.66
C ALA A 8 -14.36 14.01 24.13
N SER A 9 -15.49 13.39 23.79
CA SER A 9 -15.53 12.07 23.16
C SER A 9 -14.96 12.08 21.73
N ASP A 10 -15.17 13.17 20.99
CA ASP A 10 -14.65 13.35 19.63
C ASP A 10 -13.13 13.58 19.65
N GLU A 11 -12.63 14.40 20.59
CA GLU A 11 -11.19 14.61 20.80
C GLU A 11 -10.46 13.31 21.19
N ASP A 12 -11.07 12.47 22.04
CA ASP A 12 -10.53 11.16 22.43
C ASP A 12 -10.49 10.17 21.26
N ALA A 13 -11.57 10.13 20.46
CA ALA A 13 -11.64 9.28 19.27
C ALA A 13 -10.59 9.69 18.22
N LEU A 14 -10.40 10.99 18.00
CA LEU A 14 -9.39 11.52 17.10
C LEU A 14 -7.96 11.20 17.57
N ALA A 15 -7.69 11.34 18.87
CA ALA A 15 -6.40 10.98 19.45
C ALA A 15 -6.12 9.47 19.27
N THR A 16 -7.12 8.63 19.54
CA THR A 16 -7.05 7.18 19.32
C THR A 16 -6.83 6.85 17.85
N LEU A 17 -7.52 7.52 16.91
CA LEU A 17 -7.30 7.33 15.48
C LEU A 17 -5.83 7.61 15.12
N ASN A 18 -5.28 8.73 15.57
CA ASN A 18 -3.90 9.12 15.27
C ASN A 18 -2.89 8.10 15.82
N GLU A 19 -3.07 7.67 17.07
CA GLU A 19 -2.26 6.63 17.72
C GLU A 19 -2.25 5.34 16.89
N LEU A 20 -3.42 4.86 16.46
CA LEU A 20 -3.55 3.59 15.75
C LEU A 20 -3.02 3.69 14.30
N LEU A 21 -3.20 4.82 13.62
CA LEU A 21 -2.60 5.05 12.31
C LEU A 21 -1.08 5.07 12.38
N GLU A 22 -0.51 5.79 13.36
CA GLU A 22 0.94 5.79 13.60
C GLU A 22 1.47 4.38 13.89
N ARG A 23 0.73 3.61 14.68
CA ARG A 23 1.10 2.24 15.00
C ARG A 23 1.06 1.34 13.76
N ASN A 24 -0.01 1.43 12.97
CA ASN A 24 -0.10 0.73 11.68
C ASN A 24 1.08 1.06 10.76
N HIS A 25 1.37 2.35 10.62
CA HIS A 25 2.47 2.87 9.82
C HIS A 25 3.83 2.30 10.26
N LYS A 26 4.10 2.31 11.57
CA LYS A 26 5.39 1.88 12.15
C LYS A 26 5.57 0.36 12.19
N GLU A 27 4.49 -0.38 12.43
CA GLU A 27 4.57 -1.82 12.74
C GLU A 27 4.25 -2.70 11.53
N HIS A 28 3.41 -2.24 10.60
CA HIS A 28 2.87 -3.07 9.53
C HIS A 28 3.30 -2.61 8.13
N HIS A 29 3.38 -3.57 7.22
CA HIS A 29 3.57 -3.30 5.80
C HIS A 29 2.27 -2.80 5.15
N ILE A 30 2.37 -2.21 3.95
CA ILE A 30 1.19 -1.85 3.12
C ILE A 30 0.42 -3.06 2.57
N TYR A 31 0.83 -4.27 2.91
CA TYR A 31 0.18 -5.52 2.51
C TYR A 31 -0.16 -6.40 3.71
N TYR A 32 -0.93 -7.44 3.43
CA TYR A 32 -1.04 -8.63 4.26
C TYR A 32 -1.14 -9.90 3.41
N ASN A 33 -1.18 -11.06 4.07
CA ASN A 33 -1.29 -12.37 3.41
C ASN A 33 -0.20 -12.58 2.34
N ASN A 34 1.09 -12.50 2.73
CA ASN A 34 2.24 -12.65 1.83
C ASN A 34 2.18 -11.76 0.59
N HIS A 35 1.92 -10.45 0.77
CA HIS A 35 1.87 -9.46 -0.32
C HIS A 35 0.73 -9.64 -1.33
N LEU A 36 -0.29 -10.45 -1.00
CA LEU A 36 -1.43 -10.69 -1.89
C LEU A 36 -2.52 -9.62 -1.78
N PHE A 37 -2.70 -9.03 -0.60
CA PHE A 37 -3.79 -8.10 -0.34
C PHE A 37 -3.26 -6.79 0.25
N ALA A 38 -3.89 -5.67 -0.12
CA ALA A 38 -3.56 -4.35 0.41
C ALA A 38 -3.95 -4.25 1.89
N ASN A 39 -3.15 -3.55 2.69
CA ASN A 39 -3.52 -3.22 4.07
C ASN A 39 -4.66 -2.19 4.06
N HIS A 40 -5.86 -2.62 4.49
CA HIS A 40 -7.05 -1.77 4.57
C HIS A 40 -7.25 -1.12 5.95
N CYS A 41 -6.31 -1.26 6.88
CA CYS A 41 -6.45 -0.77 8.25
C CYS A 41 -6.65 0.74 8.28
N ALA A 42 -5.77 1.51 7.63
CA ALA A 42 -5.85 2.97 7.59
C ALA A 42 -7.17 3.46 7.00
N HIS A 43 -7.58 2.91 5.85
CA HIS A 43 -8.87 3.26 5.22
C HIS A 43 -10.03 2.99 6.16
N THR A 44 -10.04 1.81 6.79
CA THR A 44 -11.13 1.40 7.69
C THR A 44 -11.22 2.34 8.89
N LEU A 45 -10.09 2.59 9.57
CA LEU A 45 -10.04 3.45 10.75
C LEU A 45 -10.48 4.88 10.43
N ILE A 46 -9.99 5.46 9.34
CA ILE A 46 -10.36 6.81 8.92
C ILE A 46 -11.85 6.87 8.56
N THR A 47 -12.36 5.91 7.78
CA THR A 47 -13.77 5.89 7.38
C THR A 47 -14.70 5.75 8.58
N VAL A 48 -14.46 4.80 9.49
CA VAL A 48 -15.37 4.60 10.64
C VAL A 48 -15.30 5.77 11.61
N HIS A 49 -14.14 6.39 11.80
CA HIS A 49 -14.02 7.62 12.57
C HIS A 49 -14.84 8.75 11.93
N ALA A 50 -14.73 8.95 10.61
CA ALA A 50 -15.53 9.95 9.89
C ALA A 50 -17.05 9.69 9.99
N LEU A 51 -17.45 8.44 10.22
CA LEU A 51 -18.84 8.03 10.48
C LEU A 51 -19.25 8.12 11.97
N GLY A 52 -18.37 8.60 12.85
CA GLY A 52 -18.65 8.82 14.28
C GLY A 52 -18.33 7.65 15.20
N ALA A 53 -17.43 6.73 14.80
CA ALA A 53 -16.96 5.67 15.68
C ALA A 53 -16.15 6.22 16.87
N ASP A 54 -16.35 5.64 18.05
CA ASP A 54 -15.60 5.98 19.26
C ASP A 54 -14.25 5.25 19.34
N SER A 55 -13.44 5.62 20.35
CA SER A 55 -12.13 5.02 20.63
C SER A 55 -12.19 3.50 20.81
N ASN A 56 -13.24 2.97 21.43
CA ASN A 56 -13.38 1.52 21.65
C ASN A 56 -13.55 0.80 20.32
N ARG A 57 -14.41 1.32 19.44
CA ARG A 57 -14.63 0.73 18.12
C ARG A 57 -13.38 0.79 17.24
N LEU A 58 -12.61 1.88 17.31
CA LEU A 58 -11.34 2.01 16.60
C LEU A 58 -10.32 0.97 17.08
N ARG A 59 -10.17 0.80 18.40
CA ARG A 59 -9.25 -0.19 18.98
C ARG A 59 -9.66 -1.62 18.66
N GLU A 60 -10.96 -1.93 18.67
CA GLU A 60 -11.48 -3.24 18.28
C GLU A 60 -11.13 -3.59 16.83
N LEU A 61 -11.36 -2.66 15.90
CA LEU A 61 -11.05 -2.84 14.48
C LEU A 61 -9.55 -2.98 14.25
N TYR A 62 -8.74 -2.12 14.88
CA TYR A 62 -7.28 -2.23 14.79
C TYR A 62 -6.78 -3.59 15.30
N ALA A 63 -7.27 -4.06 16.45
CA ALA A 63 -6.90 -5.36 17.00
C ALA A 63 -7.28 -6.55 16.10
N ALA A 64 -8.27 -6.39 15.21
CA ALA A 64 -8.58 -7.38 14.20
C ALA A 64 -7.58 -7.35 13.03
N PHE A 65 -7.16 -6.16 12.58
CA PHE A 65 -6.14 -6.00 11.55
C PHE A 65 -4.75 -6.46 12.02
N ASP A 66 -4.32 -6.06 13.21
CA ASP A 66 -3.01 -6.40 13.81
C ASP A 66 -2.71 -7.92 13.77
N LYS A 67 -3.75 -8.76 13.85
CA LYS A 67 -3.62 -10.23 13.78
C LYS A 67 -3.29 -10.78 12.39
N ILE A 68 -3.64 -10.05 11.34
CA ILE A 68 -3.56 -10.53 9.95
C ILE A 68 -2.51 -9.78 9.13
N LEU A 69 -2.18 -8.55 9.53
CA LEU A 69 -1.18 -7.73 8.85
C LEU A 69 0.21 -8.32 9.04
N ILE A 70 1.05 -8.14 8.02
CA ILE A 70 2.46 -8.56 8.11
C ILE A 70 3.29 -7.40 8.68
N PRO A 71 4.35 -7.70 9.44
CA PRO A 71 5.22 -6.67 9.98
C PRO A 71 5.97 -5.94 8.86
N GLN A 72 6.49 -4.75 9.18
CA GLN A 72 7.44 -4.06 8.33
C GLN A 72 8.61 -4.97 7.91
N GLU A 73 9.05 -4.84 6.65
CA GLU A 73 10.20 -5.57 6.12
C GLU A 73 11.53 -4.80 6.34
N PRO A 74 12.69 -5.46 6.25
CA PRO A 74 13.98 -4.77 6.34
C PRO A 74 14.18 -3.80 5.17
N ARG A 75 14.81 -2.65 5.47
CA ARG A 75 15.30 -1.71 4.46
C ARG A 75 16.36 -2.38 3.59
N VAL A 76 16.39 -2.05 2.30
CA VAL A 76 17.30 -2.66 1.33
C VAL A 76 18.43 -1.71 0.96
N ALA A 77 18.12 -0.45 0.66
CA ALA A 77 19.10 0.57 0.29
C ALA A 77 18.49 1.98 0.40
N PRO A 78 19.27 2.99 0.83
CA PRO A 78 18.74 4.34 0.98
C PRO A 78 18.26 4.93 -0.34
N ILE A 79 17.03 5.44 -0.32
CA ILE A 79 16.45 6.22 -1.42
C ILE A 79 16.63 7.71 -1.13
N THR A 80 16.96 8.45 -2.18
CA THR A 80 17.32 9.87 -2.17
C THR A 80 16.68 10.56 -3.37
N GLU A 81 16.67 11.89 -3.37
CA GLU A 81 16.16 12.69 -4.49
C GLU A 81 16.89 12.37 -5.82
N ALA A 82 18.14 11.91 -5.77
CA ALA A 82 18.93 11.62 -6.96
C ALA A 82 18.65 10.24 -7.57
N ASN A 83 18.12 9.28 -6.80
CA ASN A 83 18.01 7.87 -7.22
C ASN A 83 16.61 7.26 -7.03
N TRP A 84 15.62 8.02 -6.56
CA TRP A 84 14.29 7.47 -6.26
C TRP A 84 13.59 6.85 -7.47
N ARG A 85 13.96 7.17 -8.71
CA ARG A 85 13.39 6.53 -9.90
C ARG A 85 13.99 5.16 -10.23
N ASP A 86 15.15 4.82 -9.67
CA ASP A 86 15.90 3.60 -10.02
C ASP A 86 15.24 2.32 -9.47
N PHE A 87 14.32 2.47 -8.51
CA PHE A 87 13.70 1.37 -7.77
C PHE A 87 12.20 1.20 -8.03
N LEU A 88 11.64 1.91 -9.01
CA LEU A 88 10.22 1.83 -9.35
C LEU A 88 9.82 0.40 -9.76
N GLY A 89 8.64 -0.02 -9.31
CA GLY A 89 8.08 -1.35 -9.59
C GLY A 89 8.72 -2.50 -8.79
N LYS A 90 9.54 -2.20 -7.77
CA LYS A 90 10.26 -3.20 -6.98
C LYS A 90 9.75 -3.24 -5.53
N ASP A 91 8.83 -4.16 -5.25
CA ASP A 91 8.18 -4.38 -3.93
C ASP A 91 9.11 -4.28 -2.71
N LYS A 92 10.29 -4.90 -2.78
CA LYS A 92 11.23 -4.97 -1.64
C LYS A 92 11.75 -3.61 -1.14
N TYR A 93 11.57 -2.53 -1.92
CA TYR A 93 12.00 -1.18 -1.55
C TYR A 93 10.90 -0.35 -0.87
N TYR A 94 9.76 -0.97 -0.49
CA TYR A 94 8.65 -0.26 0.13
C TYR A 94 9.10 0.61 1.32
N GLN A 95 9.87 0.02 2.25
CA GLN A 95 10.31 0.76 3.43
C GLN A 95 11.37 1.81 3.14
N ASP A 96 12.20 1.58 2.13
CA ASP A 96 13.17 2.59 1.70
C ASP A 96 12.45 3.81 1.10
N TYR A 97 11.35 3.60 0.36
CA TYR A 97 10.50 4.68 -0.13
C TYR A 97 9.68 5.33 0.98
N LEU A 98 9.18 4.54 1.96
CA LEU A 98 8.44 5.06 3.10
C LEU A 98 9.31 6.02 3.90
N ASP A 99 10.52 5.59 4.29
CA ASP A 99 11.51 6.40 5.00
C ASP A 99 11.86 7.69 4.20
N PHE A 100 11.97 7.58 2.87
CA PHE A 100 12.23 8.73 1.99
C PHE A 100 11.08 9.75 1.99
N PHE A 101 9.83 9.31 1.93
CA PHE A 101 8.69 10.24 1.92
C PHE A 101 8.37 10.78 3.31
N ASP A 102 8.52 9.99 4.38
CA ASP A 102 8.34 10.45 5.76
C ASP A 102 9.29 11.58 6.13
N ALA A 103 10.55 11.50 5.68
CA ALA A 103 11.54 12.55 5.86
C ALA A 103 11.11 13.89 5.22
N GLN A 104 10.15 13.87 4.29
CA GLN A 104 9.66 15.03 3.56
C GLN A 104 8.24 15.46 3.97
N LEU A 105 7.52 14.64 4.73
CA LEU A 105 6.10 14.83 5.08
C LEU A 105 5.93 14.83 6.61
N SER A 106 6.41 15.88 7.26
CA SER A 106 6.31 16.01 8.73
C SER A 106 4.98 16.59 9.17
N THR A 107 4.43 17.55 8.41
CA THR A 107 3.16 18.20 8.72
C THR A 107 2.23 18.24 7.49
N PRO A 108 0.92 18.51 7.68
CA PRO A 108 0.01 18.68 6.55
C PRO A 108 0.45 19.75 5.54
N ASP A 109 1.15 20.79 6.01
CA ASP A 109 1.64 21.88 5.17
C ASP A 109 2.73 21.44 4.17
N ASP A 110 3.37 20.29 4.40
CA ASP A 110 4.34 19.70 3.47
C ASP A 110 3.69 19.05 2.25
N ILE A 111 2.41 18.65 2.35
CA ILE A 111 1.71 17.86 1.32
C ILE A 111 1.77 18.55 -0.04
N PRO A 112 1.43 19.86 -0.20
CA PRO A 112 1.48 20.51 -1.50
C PRO A 112 2.88 20.49 -2.13
N ARG A 113 3.93 20.71 -1.33
CA ARG A 113 5.32 20.71 -1.80
C ARG A 113 5.74 19.32 -2.28
N VAL A 114 5.42 18.27 -1.53
CA VAL A 114 5.78 16.89 -1.87
C VAL A 114 4.95 16.38 -3.06
N MET A 115 3.68 16.76 -3.15
CA MET A 115 2.85 16.47 -4.32
C MET A 115 3.40 17.15 -5.58
N ALA A 116 3.83 18.41 -5.48
CA ALA A 116 4.48 19.12 -6.59
C ALA A 116 5.80 18.46 -7.02
N ALA A 117 6.61 18.03 -6.07
CA ALA A 117 7.91 17.42 -6.35
C ALA A 117 7.83 15.99 -6.91
N TYR A 118 6.87 15.18 -6.43
CA TYR A 118 6.79 13.75 -6.76
C TYR A 118 5.39 13.30 -7.17
N GLY A 119 4.39 13.65 -6.34
CA GLY A 119 3.04 13.09 -6.42
C GLY A 119 2.37 13.25 -7.77
N TYR A 120 2.37 14.45 -8.37
CA TYR A 120 1.74 14.66 -9.68
C TYR A 120 2.41 13.85 -10.79
N SER A 121 3.74 13.65 -10.72
CA SER A 121 4.46 12.81 -11.69
C SER A 121 4.20 11.31 -11.49
N LEU A 122 3.77 10.91 -10.30
CA LEU A 122 3.46 9.53 -9.94
C LEU A 122 1.99 9.18 -10.12
N LEU A 123 1.09 10.18 -10.11
CA LEU A 123 -0.35 10.00 -10.15
C LEU A 123 -0.85 9.12 -11.32
N PRO A 124 -0.39 9.31 -12.58
CA PRO A 124 -0.79 8.44 -13.70
C PRO A 124 -0.45 6.96 -13.48
N TYR A 125 0.60 6.68 -12.70
CA TYR A 125 1.16 5.35 -12.48
C TYR A 125 0.55 4.64 -11.25
N SER A 126 -0.34 5.31 -10.52
CA SER A 126 -0.97 4.83 -9.27
C SER A 126 -2.11 3.82 -9.46
N ILE A 127 -2.38 3.41 -10.71
CA ILE A 127 -3.44 2.44 -11.02
C ILE A 127 -3.08 0.98 -10.73
N GLY A 128 -1.81 0.72 -10.36
CA GLY A 128 -1.33 -0.58 -9.95
C GLY A 128 -2.08 -1.16 -8.74
N ASN A 129 -2.04 -2.49 -8.61
CA ASN A 129 -2.68 -3.23 -7.52
C ASN A 129 -4.15 -2.86 -7.27
N ALA A 130 -4.97 -2.90 -8.33
CA ALA A 130 -6.39 -2.54 -8.28
C ALA A 130 -6.60 -1.14 -7.66
N VAL A 131 -5.86 -0.13 -8.16
CA VAL A 131 -5.94 1.29 -7.79
C VAL A 131 -5.73 1.61 -6.30
N HIS A 132 -5.26 0.67 -5.49
CA HIS A 132 -5.05 0.89 -4.06
C HIS A 132 -4.09 2.05 -3.73
N PRO A 133 -2.98 2.28 -4.46
CA PRO A 133 -2.15 3.45 -4.21
C PRO A 133 -2.91 4.77 -4.39
N LEU A 134 -3.77 4.87 -5.42
CA LEU A 134 -4.61 6.03 -5.65
C LEU A 134 -5.67 6.22 -4.56
N ILE A 135 -6.34 5.13 -4.15
CA ILE A 135 -7.31 5.17 -3.04
C ILE A 135 -6.62 5.68 -1.77
N HIS A 136 -5.44 5.13 -1.45
CA HIS A 136 -4.69 5.49 -0.26
C HIS A 136 -4.26 6.96 -0.29
N LEU A 137 -3.81 7.46 -1.45
CA LEU A 137 -3.48 8.86 -1.65
C LEU A 137 -4.69 9.77 -1.41
N GLY A 138 -5.87 9.37 -1.91
CA GLY A 138 -7.12 10.09 -1.69
C GLY A 138 -7.44 10.27 -0.21
N PHE A 139 -7.30 9.21 0.60
CA PHE A 139 -7.45 9.30 2.06
C PHE A 139 -6.43 10.25 2.70
N GLY A 140 -5.16 10.19 2.28
CA GLY A 140 -4.12 11.06 2.82
C GLY A 140 -4.37 12.54 2.54
N ILE A 141 -4.81 12.87 1.32
CA ILE A 141 -5.12 14.25 0.91
C ILE A 141 -6.41 14.75 1.57
N GLU A 142 -7.51 13.99 1.48
CA GLU A 142 -8.82 14.40 1.99
C GLU A 142 -8.78 14.68 3.50
N PHE A 143 -8.11 13.82 4.26
CA PHE A 143 -8.03 13.93 5.73
C PHE A 143 -6.77 14.63 6.23
N GLN A 144 -5.96 15.21 5.32
CA GLN A 144 -4.74 15.96 5.64
C GLN A 144 -3.77 15.15 6.53
N ARG A 145 -3.46 13.91 6.13
CA ARG A 145 -2.64 12.96 6.90
C ARG A 145 -1.30 12.68 6.21
N PRO A 146 -0.20 13.33 6.64
CA PRO A 146 1.12 13.17 6.01
C PRO A 146 1.60 11.72 5.93
N LEU A 147 1.46 10.95 7.02
CA LEU A 147 1.84 9.53 7.06
C LEU A 147 1.14 8.68 5.98
N ILE A 148 -0.14 8.94 5.72
CA ILE A 148 -0.92 8.23 4.72
C ILE A 148 -0.51 8.67 3.30
N VAL A 149 -0.13 9.95 3.12
CA VAL A 149 0.45 10.40 1.86
C VAL A 149 1.81 9.74 1.62
N SER A 150 2.68 9.61 2.64
CA SER A 150 3.94 8.88 2.53
C SER A 150 3.73 7.43 2.12
N GLU A 151 2.82 6.73 2.81
CA GLU A 151 2.43 5.36 2.48
C GLU A 151 1.94 5.26 1.03
N ALA A 152 1.10 6.18 0.58
CA ALA A 152 0.52 6.17 -0.77
C ALA A 152 1.58 6.38 -1.86
N LEU A 153 2.52 7.31 -1.66
CA LEU A 153 3.59 7.59 -2.61
C LEU A 153 4.57 6.42 -2.66
N ALA A 154 4.97 5.87 -1.50
CA ALA A 154 5.81 4.67 -1.43
C ALA A 154 5.14 3.48 -2.11
N TYR A 155 3.84 3.30 -1.88
CA TYR A 155 3.02 2.26 -2.51
C TYR A 155 2.96 2.45 -4.03
N THR A 156 2.76 3.67 -4.51
CA THR A 156 2.78 3.98 -5.93
C THR A 156 4.13 3.66 -6.55
N CYS A 157 5.24 3.98 -5.88
CA CYS A 157 6.57 3.65 -6.36
C CYS A 157 6.80 2.16 -6.52
N ILE A 158 6.42 1.34 -5.53
CA ILE A 158 6.61 -0.11 -5.62
C ILE A 158 5.61 -0.81 -6.54
N LYS A 159 4.41 -0.25 -6.73
CA LYS A 159 3.39 -0.73 -7.67
C LYS A 159 3.25 0.16 -8.89
N TYR A 160 4.35 0.79 -9.28
CA TYR A 160 4.44 1.62 -10.46
C TYR A 160 3.92 0.85 -11.68
N SER A 161 2.84 1.35 -12.26
CA SER A 161 2.17 0.72 -13.38
C SER A 161 2.47 1.47 -14.67
N PRO A 162 3.24 0.89 -15.62
CA PRO A 162 3.61 1.58 -16.87
C PRO A 162 2.39 1.93 -17.75
N TYR A 163 1.20 1.39 -17.44
CA TYR A 163 -0.05 1.86 -18.04
C TYR A 163 -0.33 3.35 -17.79
N GLY A 164 0.34 3.98 -16.81
CA GLY A 164 0.32 5.43 -16.65
C GLY A 164 0.83 6.19 -17.88
N ASP A 165 1.65 5.58 -18.73
CA ASP A 165 2.09 6.19 -20.00
C ASP A 165 0.93 6.33 -21.01
N LEU A 166 -0.18 5.61 -20.81
CA LEU A 166 -1.40 5.75 -21.61
C LEU A 166 -2.26 6.93 -21.18
N VAL A 167 -1.96 7.52 -20.02
CA VAL A 167 -2.64 8.73 -19.54
C VAL A 167 -1.93 9.92 -20.17
N GLU A 168 -2.51 10.50 -21.22
CA GLU A 168 -2.00 11.74 -21.81
C GLU A 168 -2.38 12.93 -20.92
N PRO A 169 -1.43 13.54 -20.18
CA PRO A 169 -1.75 14.61 -19.23
C PRO A 169 -2.23 15.89 -19.94
N GLU A 170 -1.88 16.04 -21.23
CA GLU A 170 -2.26 17.15 -22.08
C GLU A 170 -3.66 16.98 -22.71
N VAL A 171 -4.22 15.77 -22.64
CA VAL A 171 -5.58 15.42 -23.12
C VAL A 171 -6.55 15.22 -21.95
N THR A 172 -6.25 15.81 -20.78
CA THR A 172 -7.33 16.12 -19.84
C THR A 172 -8.11 17.29 -20.42
N THR A 173 -9.01 17.01 -21.36
CA THR A 173 -10.02 17.99 -21.76
C THR A 173 -10.75 18.37 -20.47
N GLY A 174 -10.53 19.59 -20.00
CA GLY A 174 -11.23 20.21 -18.90
C GLY A 174 -12.70 20.39 -19.25
N GLY A 175 -13.44 19.29 -19.25
CA GLY A 175 -14.88 19.32 -19.05
C GLY A 175 -15.13 19.18 -17.56
N ASP A 176 -16.07 19.96 -17.04
CA ASP A 176 -16.62 19.86 -15.68
C ASP A 176 -17.38 18.54 -15.44
N LEU A 177 -16.92 17.42 -16.01
CA LEU A 177 -17.57 16.13 -15.89
C LEU A 177 -17.25 15.56 -14.50
N SER A 178 -18.30 15.37 -13.72
CA SER A 178 -18.25 14.58 -12.50
C SER A 178 -17.82 13.13 -12.81
N PRO A 179 -17.28 12.40 -11.82
CA PRO A 179 -17.01 10.97 -11.97
C PRO A 179 -18.21 10.18 -12.49
N PHE A 180 -19.43 10.58 -12.11
CA PHE A 180 -20.67 9.95 -12.58
C PHE A 180 -20.87 10.17 -14.08
N GLU A 181 -20.66 11.40 -14.57
CA GLU A 181 -20.75 11.71 -15.99
C GLU A 181 -19.65 11.02 -16.79
N ILE A 182 -18.46 10.82 -16.21
CA ILE A 182 -17.41 10.00 -16.83
C ILE A 182 -17.86 8.54 -16.93
N PHE A 183 -18.41 7.94 -15.86
CA PHE A 183 -18.93 6.57 -15.91
C PHE A 183 -20.09 6.41 -16.88
N GLU A 184 -20.97 7.42 -16.95
CA GLU A 184 -22.06 7.43 -17.92
C GLU A 184 -21.54 7.58 -19.36
N ALA A 185 -20.54 8.42 -19.59
CA ALA A 185 -19.88 8.54 -20.88
C ALA A 185 -19.24 7.22 -21.30
N ILE A 186 -18.52 6.52 -20.41
CA ILE A 186 -17.97 5.18 -20.67
C ILE A 186 -19.09 4.18 -21.00
N ARG A 187 -20.20 4.21 -20.23
CA ARG A 187 -21.36 3.32 -20.45
C ARG A 187 -22.04 3.56 -21.80
N LEU A 188 -22.05 4.80 -22.27
CA LEU A 188 -22.69 5.21 -23.52
C LEU A 188 -21.74 5.22 -24.73
N ASP A 189 -20.44 5.00 -24.51
CA ASP A 189 -19.43 5.01 -25.56
C ASP A 189 -19.49 3.70 -26.37
N PRO A 190 -19.85 3.76 -27.67
CA PRO A 190 -19.96 2.57 -28.52
C PRO A 190 -18.66 1.79 -28.70
N ALA A 191 -17.49 2.38 -28.39
CA ALA A 191 -16.23 1.66 -28.35
C ALA A 191 -16.29 0.49 -27.34
N PHE A 192 -17.05 0.64 -26.25
CA PHE A 192 -17.24 -0.39 -25.23
C PHE A 192 -18.42 -1.33 -25.52
N ASP A 193 -19.31 -1.01 -26.47
CA ASP A 193 -20.37 -1.93 -26.91
C ASP A 193 -19.82 -3.20 -27.58
N THR A 194 -18.62 -3.08 -28.14
CA THR A 194 -17.90 -4.20 -28.78
C THR A 194 -16.92 -4.90 -27.84
N PHE A 195 -16.85 -4.47 -26.56
CA PHE A 195 -15.91 -5.04 -25.61
C PHE A 195 -16.24 -6.53 -25.39
N PRO A 196 -15.30 -7.45 -25.60
CA PRO A 196 -15.61 -8.87 -25.58
C PRO A 196 -16.06 -9.30 -24.18
N THR A 197 -17.31 -9.75 -24.06
CA THR A 197 -17.82 -10.40 -22.83
C THR A 197 -17.14 -11.75 -22.56
N ASP A 198 -16.52 -12.32 -23.59
CA ASP A 198 -15.62 -13.46 -23.48
C ASP A 198 -14.19 -13.04 -23.85
N LEU A 199 -13.46 -12.55 -22.85
CA LEU A 199 -12.09 -12.07 -22.99
C LEU A 199 -11.11 -13.15 -23.48
N ARG A 200 -11.47 -14.44 -23.40
CA ARG A 200 -10.58 -15.55 -23.80
C ARG A 200 -10.68 -15.92 -25.28
N SER A 201 -11.83 -15.72 -25.93
CA SER A 201 -12.06 -16.25 -27.28
C SER A 201 -11.71 -15.30 -28.43
N LYS A 202 -11.34 -14.04 -28.15
CA LYS A 202 -11.10 -13.02 -29.20
C LYS A 202 -9.81 -12.21 -29.10
N LEU A 203 -8.96 -12.48 -28.11
CA LEU A 203 -7.61 -11.93 -28.13
C LEU A 203 -6.80 -12.66 -29.20
N SER A 204 -6.04 -11.94 -30.03
CA SER A 204 -5.08 -12.58 -30.93
C SER A 204 -4.08 -13.40 -30.12
N ASP A 205 -3.43 -14.40 -30.72
CA ASP A 205 -2.42 -15.20 -30.00
C ASP A 205 -1.31 -14.32 -29.39
N GLU A 206 -1.00 -13.19 -30.02
CA GLU A 206 -0.06 -12.19 -29.54
C GLU A 206 -0.60 -11.42 -28.33
N GLN A 207 -1.87 -11.01 -28.33
CA GLN A 207 -2.52 -10.36 -27.20
C GLN A 207 -2.76 -11.34 -26.03
N VAL A 208 -3.13 -12.59 -26.31
CA VAL A 208 -3.21 -13.66 -25.31
C VAL A 208 -1.82 -13.90 -24.72
N ALA A 209 -0.78 -13.96 -25.54
CA ALA A 209 0.59 -14.12 -25.07
C ALA A 209 1.05 -12.92 -24.23
N LEU A 210 0.65 -11.69 -24.59
CA LEU A 210 0.95 -10.49 -23.83
C LEU A 210 0.24 -10.49 -22.46
N VAL A 211 -1.07 -10.78 -22.44
CA VAL A 211 -1.87 -10.90 -21.21
C VAL A 211 -1.33 -12.03 -20.34
N LYS A 212 -1.01 -13.20 -20.92
CA LYS A 212 -0.34 -14.31 -20.21
C LYS A 212 1.03 -13.90 -19.68
N THR A 213 1.83 -13.17 -20.45
CA THR A 213 3.13 -12.66 -19.99
C THR A 213 2.98 -11.74 -18.78
N TYR A 214 1.97 -10.87 -18.78
CA TYR A 214 1.67 -10.00 -17.64
C TYR A 214 1.13 -10.79 -16.43
N LEU A 215 0.23 -11.75 -16.65
CA LEU A 215 -0.29 -12.63 -15.60
C LEU A 215 0.78 -13.55 -15.02
N ASP A 216 1.69 -14.08 -15.85
CA ASP A 216 2.80 -14.92 -15.43
C ASP A 216 3.85 -14.11 -14.66
N LYS A 217 4.12 -12.86 -15.06
CA LYS A 217 4.93 -11.93 -14.25
C LYS A 217 4.30 -11.70 -12.88
N GLN A 218 2.98 -11.51 -12.79
CA GLN A 218 2.28 -11.41 -11.50
C GLN A 218 2.32 -12.73 -10.71
N HIS A 219 2.12 -13.87 -11.34
CA HIS A 219 2.20 -15.18 -10.69
C HIS A 219 3.61 -15.53 -10.21
N GLN A 220 4.66 -15.10 -10.91
CA GLN A 220 6.05 -15.26 -10.46
C GLN A 220 6.35 -14.42 -9.21
N ILE A 221 5.72 -13.25 -9.08
CA ILE A 221 5.78 -12.43 -7.86
C ILE A 221 5.06 -13.15 -6.71
N SER A 222 3.87 -13.72 -6.96
CA SER A 222 3.10 -14.46 -5.94
C SER A 222 3.64 -15.85 -5.56
N ARG A 223 4.54 -16.45 -6.37
CA ARG A 223 5.08 -17.81 -6.14
C ARG A 223 6.52 -17.84 -5.61
N ARG A 224 7.11 -16.70 -5.23
CA ARG A 224 8.41 -16.73 -4.52
C ARG A 224 8.26 -17.55 -3.23
N PRO A 225 9.03 -18.64 -3.04
CA PRO A 225 8.99 -19.39 -1.79
C PRO A 225 9.44 -18.47 -0.66
N SER A 226 8.76 -18.54 0.49
CA SER A 226 9.24 -17.86 1.69
C SER A 226 10.68 -18.29 1.97
N LEU A 227 11.60 -17.34 2.10
CA LEU A 227 13.01 -17.59 2.44
C LEU A 227 13.20 -18.07 3.89
N LEU A 228 12.16 -18.61 4.53
CA LEU A 228 12.14 -19.00 5.95
C LEU A 228 12.18 -20.52 6.20
N SER A 229 12.51 -21.35 5.20
CA SER A 229 12.61 -22.81 5.38
C SER A 229 14.00 -23.43 5.16
N SER A 230 15.09 -22.67 5.32
CA SER A 230 16.44 -23.28 5.35
C SER A 230 17.33 -22.74 6.46
N SER A 231 17.04 -23.12 7.71
CA SER A 231 18.06 -23.26 8.75
C SER A 231 17.47 -23.94 9.98
N ARG A 232 17.44 -25.27 10.00
CA ARG A 232 17.55 -26.05 11.24
C ARG A 232 18.33 -27.32 10.96
N ASN A 233 19.60 -27.32 11.35
CA ASN A 233 20.24 -28.43 12.02
C ASN A 233 21.38 -27.85 12.88
N PRO A 234 21.24 -27.83 14.21
CA PRO A 234 22.34 -27.48 15.11
C PRO A 234 23.24 -28.70 15.29
N THR A 235 24.53 -28.52 14.99
CA THR A 235 25.61 -29.43 15.40
C THR A 235 25.69 -29.42 16.94
N PRO A 236 25.78 -30.57 17.64
CA PRO A 236 25.96 -30.55 19.09
C PRO A 236 27.42 -30.23 19.43
N LEU A 237 27.61 -29.23 20.29
CA LEU A 237 28.84 -28.97 21.02
C LEU A 237 29.05 -30.10 22.04
N HIS A 238 30.16 -30.83 21.93
CA HIS A 238 30.65 -31.69 22.99
C HIS A 238 31.63 -30.90 23.86
N HIS A 239 31.25 -30.65 25.11
CA HIS A 239 32.16 -30.38 26.21
C HIS A 239 31.59 -31.03 27.48
N ASP A 240 32.33 -31.98 28.04
CA ASP A 240 32.58 -32.24 29.48
C ASP A 240 33.23 -33.62 29.59
N HIS A 241 34.55 -33.68 29.83
CA HIS A 241 35.21 -33.76 31.15
C HIS A 241 34.96 -35.07 31.92
N ASP A 242 36.03 -35.87 31.93
CA ASP A 242 36.56 -36.68 33.03
C ASP A 242 35.70 -36.89 34.29
N HIS A 243 35.37 -38.14 34.61
CA HIS A 243 36.20 -38.96 35.51
C HIS A 243 35.53 -40.32 35.81
N ASN A 244 36.29 -41.38 35.53
CA ASN A 244 36.66 -42.50 36.41
C ASN A 244 35.57 -43.31 37.16
N VAL A 245 35.66 -44.66 37.08
CA VAL A 245 35.77 -45.62 38.22
C VAL A 245 35.44 -47.08 37.81
N THR A 246 36.39 -47.99 38.12
CA THR A 246 36.35 -49.47 38.37
C THR A 246 36.10 -50.45 37.21
N GLU A 247 37.11 -51.26 36.81
CA GLU A 247 37.60 -52.55 37.39
C GLU A 247 36.92 -53.78 36.74
N THR A 248 37.62 -54.47 35.84
CA THR A 248 38.21 -55.82 36.02
C THR A 248 38.83 -56.31 34.71
#